data_AF-A0A3C1R0J0-F1
#
_entry.id   AF-A0A3C1R0J0-F1
#
_cell.length_a   1.000
_cell.length_b   1.000
_cell.length_c   1.000
_cell.angle_alpha   90.00
_cell.angle_beta   90.00
_cell.angle_gamma   90.00
#
_symmetry.space_group_name_H-M   'P 1'
#
loop_
_entity.id
_entity.type
_entity.pdbx_description
1 polymer ?
#
loop_
_entity_poly.entity_id
_entity_poly.type
_entity_poly.pdbx_seq_one_letter_code
_entity_poly.pdbx_strand_id
1 'polypeptide(L)' 'MHSKLVVLGGGPGGYAAAFLAADLGMETTLVEAEPNLGGTCLLRGCIPSKALL' A
#
# COMPACT_ATOMS: atom_id res chain seq x y z
N MET A 1 -2.77 -4.91 19.59
CA MET A 1 -1.64 -4.87 18.62
C MET A 1 -0.78 -3.68 18.98
N HIS A 2 0.54 -3.87 19.04
CA HIS A 2 1.49 -2.78 19.06
C HIS A 2 2.17 -2.74 17.68
N SER A 3 2.63 -1.58 17.22
CA SER A 3 3.40 -1.48 15.98
C SER A 3 4.29 -0.26 16.07
N LYS A 4 5.52 -0.38 15.59
CA LYS A 4 6.47 0.74 15.55
C LYS A 4 6.13 1.74 14.45
N LEU A 5 5.52 1.26 13.36
CA LEU A 5 5.04 2.09 12.26
C LEU A 5 3.64 1.62 11.83
N VAL A 6 2.74 2.58 11.65
CA VAL A 6 1.43 2.36 11.04
C VAL A 6 1.37 3.15 9.73
N VAL A 7 1.09 2.47 8.63
CA VAL A 7 0.89 3.08 7.31
C VAL A 7 -0.60 3.08 6.99
N LEU A 8 -1.17 4.27 6.79
CA LEU A 8 -2.58 4.44 6.42
C LEU A 8 -2.71 4.63 4.91
N GLY A 9 -3.34 3.67 4.25
CA GLY A 9 -3.53 3.59 2.80
C GLY A 9 -2.61 2.56 2.15
N GLY A 10 -3.20 1.66 1.36
CA GLY A 10 -2.55 0.58 0.62
C GLY A 10 -2.23 0.93 -0.83
N GLY A 11 -2.14 2.22 -1.18
CA GLY A 11 -1.69 2.66 -2.51
C GLY A 11 -0.19 2.47 -2.75
N PRO A 12 0.34 2.83 -3.94
CA PRO A 12 1.75 2.63 -4.30
C PRO A 12 2.75 3.17 -3.29
N GLY A 13 2.52 4.39 -2.79
CA GLY A 13 3.37 4.96 -1.74
C GLY A 13 3.23 4.23 -0.40
N GLY A 14 2.02 3.80 -0.05
CA GLY A 14 1.73 3.15 1.21
C GLY A 14 2.31 1.75 1.31
N TYR A 15 1.96 0.86 0.37
CA TYR A 15 2.52 -0.50 0.41
C TYR A 15 4.03 -0.51 0.21
N ALA A 16 4.59 0.39 -0.61
CA ALA A 16 6.04 0.47 -0.80
C ALA A 16 6.75 0.91 0.47
N ALA A 17 6.22 1.92 1.18
CA ALA A 17 6.75 2.35 2.47
C ALA A 17 6.63 1.26 3.54
N ALA A 18 5.49 0.56 3.58
CA ALA A 18 5.26 -0.53 4.52
C ALA A 18 6.21 -1.72 4.27
N PHE A 19 6.42 -2.10 3.01
CA PHE A 19 7.36 -3.17 2.66
C PHE A 19 8.80 -2.79 2.99
N LEU A 20 9.23 -1.58 2.62
CA LEU A 20 10.57 -1.11 2.98
C LEU A 20 10.79 -1.08 4.50
N ALA A 21 9.79 -0.63 5.26
CA ALA A 21 9.84 -0.64 6.73
C ALA A 21 9.95 -2.05 7.30
N ALA A 22 9.19 -3.00 6.75
CA ALA A 22 9.25 -4.41 7.14
C ALA A 22 10.61 -5.04 6.78
N ASP A 23 11.16 -4.75 5.60
CA ASP A 23 12.48 -5.21 5.16
C ASP A 23 13.61 -4.71 6.07
N LEU A 24 13.46 -3.51 6.64
CA LEU A 24 14.36 -2.95 7.65
C LEU A 24 14.13 -3.51 9.07
N GLY A 25 13.24 -4.50 9.23
CA GLY A 25 12.97 -5.17 10.50
C GLY A 25 12.05 -4.42 11.45
N MET A 26 11.30 -3.42 10.97
CA MET A 26 10.32 -2.71 11.81
C MET A 26 9.01 -3.51 11.90
N GLU A 27 8.44 -3.57 13.11
CA GLU A 27 7.07 -4.03 13.30
C GLU A 27 6.12 -3.00 12.66
N THR A 28 5.56 -3.39 11.51
CA THR A 28 4.83 -2.48 10.62
C THR A 28 3.42 -2.98 10.40
N THR A 29 2.43 -2.11 10.55
CA THR A 29 1.02 -2.41 10.22
C THR A 29 0.57 -1.50 9.08
N LEU A 30 0.02 -2.09 8.01
CA LEU A 30 -0.64 -1.36 6.93
C LEU A 30 -2.15 -1.49 7.08
N VAL A 31 -2.85 -0.36 7.00
CA VAL A 31 -4.32 -0.29 7.08
C VAL A 31 -4.85 0.26 5.77
N GLU A 32 -5.72 -0.50 5.13
CA GLU A 32 -6.48 -0.09 3.94
C GLU A 32 -7.97 -0.26 4.22
N ALA A 33 -8.77 0.70 3.79
CA ALA A 33 -10.22 0.66 3.95
C ALA A 33 -10.87 -0.26 2.90
N GLU A 34 -10.25 -0.35 1.72
CA GLU A 34 -10.69 -1.21 0.64
C GLU A 34 -10.23 -2.68 0.82
N PRO A 35 -10.96 -3.66 0.28
CA PRO A 35 -10.58 -5.07 0.38
C PRO A 35 -9.29 -5.43 -0.38
N ASN A 36 -8.91 -4.62 -1.38
CA ASN A 36 -7.75 -4.87 -2.23
C ASN A 36 -6.68 -3.79 -2.02
N LEU A 37 -5.42 -4.21 -1.92
CA LEU A 37 -4.27 -3.31 -1.96
C LEU A 37 -4.00 -2.81 -3.38
N GLY A 38 -3.26 -1.71 -3.48
CA GLY A 38 -2.85 -1.08 -4.73
C GLY A 38 -3.44 0.31 -4.96
N GLY A 39 -4.46 0.68 -4.18
CA GLY A 39 -5.10 2.00 -4.19
C GLY A 39 -5.51 2.46 -5.59
N THR A 40 -5.55 3.78 -5.79
CA THR A 40 -6.03 4.37 -7.04
C THR A 40 -5.19 3.95 -8.25
N CYS A 41 -3.85 3.98 -8.14
CA CYS A 41 -2.94 3.72 -9.26
C CYS A 41 -3.15 2.32 -9.87
N LEU A 42 -3.19 1.28 -9.04
CA LEU A 42 -3.30 -0.10 -9.50
C LEU A 42 -4.74 -0.46 -9.90
N LEU A 43 -5.74 -0.03 -9.10
CA LEU A 43 -7.09 -0.60 -9.22
C LEU A 43 -8.02 0.24 -10.10
N ARG A 44 -7.81 1.55 -10.21
CA ARG A 44 -8.78 2.47 -10.85
C ARG A 44 -8.12 3.71 -11.48
N GLY A 45 -6.86 3.59 -11.90
CA GLY A 45 -6.06 4.72 -12.35
C GLY A 45 -5.04 4.30 -13.41
N CYS A 46 -3.76 4.40 -13.08
CA CYS A 46 -2.66 4.19 -14.01
C CYS A 46 -2.74 2.83 -14.72
N ILE A 47 -2.88 1.73 -14.00
CA ILE A 47 -2.85 0.40 -14.63
C ILE A 47 -4.08 0.14 -15.52
N PRO A 48 -5.33 0.35 -15.07
CA PRO A 48 -6.49 0.16 -15.96
C PRO A 48 -6.49 1.12 -17.15
N SER A 49 -6.08 2.38 -16.96
CA SER A 49 -6.02 3.35 -18.07
C SER A 49 -5.00 2.96 -19.13
N LYS A 50 -3.86 2.36 -18.76
CA LYS A 50 -2.82 1.88 -19.69
C LYS A 50 -3.06 0.47 -20.22
N ALA A 51 -4.04 -0.27 -19.69
CA ALA A 51 -4.49 -1.51 -20.30
C ALA A 51 -5.47 -1.26 -21.46
N LEU A 52 -6.16 -0.11 -21.44
CA LEU A 52 -7.15 0.29 -22.44
C LEU A 52 -6.58 1.25 -23.51
N LEU A 53 -5.36 1.76 -23.30
CA LEU A 53 -4.62 2.66 -24.19
C LEU A 53 -3.31 2.00 -24.59
#